data_AF-A0A8H2NW04-F1
#
_entry.id   AF-A0A8H2NW04-F1
#
_cell.length_a   1.000
_cell.length_b   1.000
_cell.length_c   1.000
_cell.angle_alpha   90.00
_cell.angle_beta   90.00
_cell.angle_gamma   90.00
#
_symmetry.space_group_name_H-M   'P 1'
#
loop_
_entity.id
_entity.type
_entity.pdbx_description
1 polymer ?
#
loop_
_entity_poly.entity_id
_entity_poly.type
_entity_poly.pdbx_seq_one_letter_code
_entity_poly.pdbx_strand_id
1 'polypeptide(L)'
;MWTRTMMISDVDMLEEILSQQTIDFVVTEIQVVTPGWMNKAGKWIMEGLSGLLVGYDTSGARVCLHNIGDEKAYTDAPGCLVDPHSLKGLRVIF
;
A
#
# COMPACT_ATOMS: atom_id res chain seq x y z
N MET A 1 -12.83 11.27 20.90
CA MET A 1 -12.20 11.81 19.69
C MET A 1 -13.11 11.52 18.50
N TRP A 2 -13.25 12.45 17.56
CA TRP A 2 -14.06 12.20 16.37
C TRP A 2 -13.15 11.59 15.31
N THR A 3 -13.40 10.34 14.94
CA THR A 3 -12.67 9.67 13.86
C THR A 3 -13.03 10.33 12.53
N ARG A 4 -12.00 10.61 11.72
CA ARG A 4 -12.17 11.11 10.35
C ARG A 4 -11.60 10.08 9.39
N THR A 5 -12.23 9.95 8.23
CA THR A 5 -11.74 9.12 7.13
C THR A 5 -11.24 10.04 6.03
N MET A 6 -10.09 9.70 5.46
CA MET A 6 -9.52 10.37 4.29
C MET A 6 -9.31 9.33 3.19
N MET A 7 -9.72 9.65 1.97
CA MET A 7 -9.31 8.91 0.78
C MET A 7 -8.19 9.69 0.11
N ILE A 8 -7.04 9.05 -0.07
CA ILE A 8 -5.84 9.65 -0.66
C ILE A 8 -5.60 9.06 -2.05
N SER A 9 -4.90 9.81 -2.89
CA SER A 9 -4.72 9.44 -4.30
C SER A 9 -3.48 8.59 -4.57
N ASP A 10 -2.46 8.66 -3.71
CA ASP A 10 -1.19 7.97 -3.91
C ASP A 10 -0.44 7.71 -2.59
N VAL A 11 0.65 6.96 -2.69
CA VAL A 11 1.49 6.54 -1.57
C VAL A 11 2.35 7.67 -1.00
N ASP A 12 2.74 8.66 -1.80
CA ASP A 12 3.59 9.75 -1.32
C ASP A 12 2.76 10.66 -0.36
N MET A 13 1.47 10.84 -0.64
CA MET A 13 0.54 11.48 0.28
C MET A 13 0.35 10.69 1.59
N LEU A 14 0.37 9.34 1.52
CA LEU A 14 0.32 8.51 2.73
C LEU A 14 1.56 8.71 3.60
N GLU A 15 2.75 8.72 3.00
CA GLU A 15 4.02 9.00 3.68
C GLU A 15 3.97 10.36 4.39
N GLU A 16 3.48 11.39 3.70
CA GLU A 16 3.35 12.73 4.28
C GLU A 16 2.40 12.73 5.49
N ILE A 17 1.23 12.11 5.37
CA ILE A 17 0.26 12.02 6.48
C ILE A 17 0.85 11.26 7.68
N LEU A 18 1.54 10.15 7.43
CA LEU A 18 2.17 9.36 8.49
C LEU A 18 3.30 10.13 9.20
N SER A 19 3.98 11.03 8.49
CA SER A 19 4.99 11.91 9.08
C SER A 19 4.43 12.99 10.01
N GLN A 20 3.12 13.28 9.91
CA GLN A 20 2.43 14.33 10.67
C GLN A 20 1.79 13.82 11.96
N GLN A 21 2.08 12.59 12.40
CA GLN A 21 1.51 12.05 13.64
C GLN A 21 1.94 12.86 14.88
N THR A 22 0.96 13.17 15.73
CA THR A 22 1.11 13.95 16.97
C THR A 22 0.18 13.40 18.06
N ILE A 23 0.18 14.01 19.25
CA ILE A 23 -0.76 13.62 20.32
C ILE A 23 -2.23 13.85 19.95
N ASP A 24 -2.51 14.79 19.05
CA ASP A 24 -3.88 15.15 18.63
C ASP A 24 -4.28 14.52 17.29
N PHE A 25 -3.32 13.94 16.56
CA PHE A 25 -3.52 13.31 15.26
C PHE A 25 -2.75 11.99 15.17
N VAL A 26 -3.48 10.88 15.16
CA VAL A 26 -2.92 9.53 15.05
C VAL A 26 -3.66 8.79 13.96
N VAL A 27 -2.91 8.16 13.05
CA VAL A 27 -3.49 7.25 12.07
C VAL A 27 -3.71 5.92 12.77
N THR A 28 -4.97 5.53 12.96
CA THR A 28 -5.33 4.32 13.69
C THR A 28 -5.58 3.11 12.78
N GLU A 29 -5.89 3.37 11.51
CA GLU A 29 -6.21 2.32 10.54
C GLU A 29 -5.91 2.81 9.12
N ILE A 30 -5.35 1.91 8.30
CA ILE A 30 -5.09 2.13 6.89
C ILE A 30 -5.78 1.01 6.12
N GLN A 31 -6.53 1.37 5.10
CA GLN A 31 -7.24 0.42 4.22
C GLN A 31 -6.85 0.71 2.78
N VAL A 32 -6.82 -0.34 1.96
CA VAL A 32 -6.55 -0.24 0.52
C VAL A 32 -7.74 -0.75 -0.28
N VAL A 33 -8.05 -0.04 -1.36
CA VAL A 33 -9.09 -0.41 -2.31
C VAL A 33 -8.44 -0.99 -3.55
N THR A 34 -8.60 -2.29 -3.77
CA THR A 34 -7.89 -3.03 -4.82
C THR A 34 -8.84 -3.55 -5.90
N PRO A 35 -8.46 -3.50 -7.18
CA PRO A 35 -9.24 -4.08 -8.27
C PRO A 35 -9.14 -5.62 -8.30
N GLY A 36 -10.12 -6.26 -8.94
CA GLY A 36 -10.27 -7.72 -8.98
C GLY A 36 -9.05 -8.50 -9.51
N TRP A 37 -8.28 -7.90 -10.41
CA TRP A 37 -7.06 -8.50 -10.97
C TRP A 37 -5.91 -8.54 -9.96
N MET A 38 -5.86 -7.58 -9.03
CA MET A 38 -4.82 -7.47 -8.02
C MET A 38 -5.08 -8.42 -6.85
N ASN A 39 -6.33 -8.44 -6.37
CA ASN A 39 -6.74 -9.20 -5.18
C ASN A 39 -7.22 -10.63 -5.47
N LYS A 40 -7.25 -11.05 -6.74
CA LYS A 40 -7.72 -12.37 -7.18
C LYS A 40 -9.20 -12.68 -6.83
N ALA A 41 -10.00 -11.67 -6.48
CA ALA A 41 -11.42 -11.81 -6.12
C ALA A 41 -12.37 -11.43 -7.28
N GLY A 42 -11.86 -10.95 -8.41
CA GLY A 42 -12.67 -10.61 -9.60
C GLY A 42 -13.56 -9.38 -9.45
N LYS A 43 -13.48 -8.66 -8.33
CA LYS A 43 -14.21 -7.41 -8.06
C LYS A 43 -13.37 -6.46 -7.20
N TRP A 44 -13.77 -5.20 -7.14
CA TRP A 44 -13.19 -4.23 -6.22
C TRP A 44 -13.50 -4.61 -4.77
N ILE A 45 -12.49 -4.57 -3.91
CA ILE A 45 -12.65 -4.80 -2.47
C ILE A 45 -11.83 -3.78 -1.69
N MET A 46 -12.28 -3.51 -0.47
CA MET A 46 -11.57 -2.71 0.52
C MET A 46 -11.11 -3.65 1.62
N GLU A 47 -9.81 -3.67 1.91
CA GLU A 47 -9.20 -4.53 2.93
C GLU A 47 -8.25 -3.70 3.80
N GLY A 48 -8.05 -4.13 5.05
CA GLY A 48 -7.06 -3.52 5.94
C GLY A 48 -5.63 -3.74 5.43
N LEU A 49 -4.83 -2.68 5.42
CA LEU A 49 -3.44 -2.69 4.98
C LEU A 49 -2.55 -2.75 6.22
N SER A 50 -1.82 -3.85 6.40
CA SER A 50 -0.93 -4.08 7.54
C SER A 50 0.49 -3.59 7.32
N GLY A 51 0.85 -3.33 6.07
CA GLY A 51 2.14 -2.74 5.72
C GLY A 51 2.22 -2.41 4.25
N LEU A 52 3.12 -1.49 3.93
CA LEU A 52 3.32 -1.04 2.55
C LEU A 52 4.82 -0.89 2.29
N LEU A 53 5.28 -1.50 1.21
CA LEU A 53 6.62 -1.30 0.69
C LEU A 53 6.55 -0.69 -0.71
N VAL A 54 7.52 0.16 -1.01
CA VAL A 54 7.71 0.72 -2.35
C VAL A 54 9.08 0.34 -2.85
N GLY A 55 9.15 -0.14 -4.08
CA GLY A 55 10.40 -0.41 -4.79
C GLY A 55 10.29 -0.02 -6.26
N TYR A 56 11.34 -0.35 -7.01
CA TYR A 56 11.41 -0.09 -8.45
C TYR A 56 11.78 -1.36 -9.19
N ASP A 57 11.10 -1.64 -10.30
CA ASP A 57 11.43 -2.76 -11.16
C ASP A 57 12.69 -2.49 -12.01
N THR A 58 13.07 -3.45 -12.85
CA THR A 58 14.24 -3.34 -13.73
C THR A 58 14.12 -2.26 -14.79
N SER A 59 12.90 -1.83 -15.14
CA SER A 59 12.62 -0.72 -16.04
C SER A 59 12.64 0.64 -15.33
N GLY A 60 12.69 0.65 -13.99
CA GLY A 60 12.60 1.85 -13.17
C GLY A 60 11.17 2.27 -12.84
N ALA A 61 10.17 1.44 -13.15
CA ALA A 61 8.78 1.72 -12.78
C ALA A 61 8.59 1.46 -11.28
N ARG A 62 7.85 2.37 -10.60
CA ARG A 62 7.51 2.23 -9.19
C ARG A 62 6.53 1.07 -9.02
N VAL A 63 6.80 0.21 -8.04
CA VAL A 63 5.95 -0.92 -7.65
C VAL A 63 5.68 -0.84 -6.16
N CYS A 64 4.40 -0.95 -5.78
CA CYS A 64 3.96 -1.00 -4.40
C CYS A 64 3.55 -2.42 -4.00
N LEU A 65 4.10 -2.90 -2.89
CA LEU A 65 3.74 -4.18 -2.28
C LEU A 65 2.84 -3.92 -1.06
N HIS A 66 1.58 -4.33 -1.18
CA HIS A 66 0.52 -4.11 -0.21
C HIS A 66 0.34 -5.37 0.65
N ASN A 67 0.69 -5.33 1.93
CA ASN A 67 0.49 -6.45 2.84
C ASN A 67 -0.92 -6.37 3.46
N ILE A 68 -1.73 -7.40 3.25
CA ILE A 68 -3.11 -7.52 3.72
C ILE A 68 -3.14 -8.57 4.84
N GLY A 69 -2.58 -8.19 6.00
CA GLY A 69 -2.35 -9.10 7.12
C GLY A 69 -1.18 -10.06 6.88
N ASP A 70 -1.05 -11.06 7.76
CA ASP A 70 0.17 -11.89 7.87
C ASP A 70 0.42 -12.85 6.68
N GLU A 71 -0.58 -13.06 5.81
CA GLU A 71 -0.51 -14.13 4.79
C GLU A 71 -0.78 -13.68 3.36
N LYS A 72 -1.19 -12.42 3.14
CA LYS A 72 -1.56 -11.93 1.81
C LYS A 72 -0.75 -10.69 1.46
N ALA A 73 -0.21 -10.66 0.25
CA ALA A 73 0.42 -9.48 -0.31
C ALA A 73 0.00 -9.30 -1.76
N TYR A 74 -0.22 -8.06 -2.17
CA TYR A 74 -0.57 -7.70 -3.54
C TYR A 74 0.40 -6.69 -4.13
N THR A 75 0.58 -6.74 -5.45
CA THR A 75 1.36 -5.76 -6.21
C THR A 75 0.44 -4.93 -7.11
N ASP A 76 0.75 -3.65 -7.25
CA ASP A 76 0.09 -2.77 -8.22
C ASP A 76 0.67 -2.85 -9.63
N ALA A 77 1.71 -3.65 -9.83
CA ALA A 77 2.27 -3.92 -11.16
C ALA A 77 1.32 -4.82 -11.97
N PRO A 78 0.74 -4.33 -13.08
CA PRO A 78 -0.19 -5.13 -13.88
C PRO A 78 0.56 -6.23 -14.65
N GLY A 79 0.03 -7.45 -14.58
CA GLY A 79 0.40 -8.55 -15.50
C GLY A 79 1.76 -9.23 -15.28
N CYS A 80 2.57 -8.79 -14.31
CA CYS A 80 3.83 -9.45 -13.97
C CYS A 80 3.77 -10.08 -12.58
N LEU A 81 4.21 -11.34 -12.49
CA LEU A 81 4.72 -11.87 -11.22
C LEU A 81 5.96 -11.05 -10.89
N VAL A 82 5.80 -10.02 -10.07
CA VAL A 82 6.93 -9.27 -9.54
C VAL A 82 7.58 -10.17 -8.50
N ASP A 83 8.81 -10.62 -8.77
CA ASP A 83 9.67 -11.18 -7.74
C ASP A 83 10.09 -10.04 -6.80
N PRO A 84 9.65 -10.00 -5.53
CA PRO A 84 10.03 -8.94 -4.60
C PRO A 84 11.54 -8.81 -4.43
N HIS A 85 12.30 -9.89 -4.63
CA HIS A 85 13.77 -9.88 -4.56
C HIS A 85 14.43 -9.19 -5.76
N SER A 86 13.70 -9.00 -6.86
CA SER A 86 14.18 -8.27 -8.04
C SER A 86 14.02 -6.75 -7.92
N LEU A 87 13.21 -6.29 -6.95
CA LEU A 87 12.97 -4.87 -6.74
C LEU A 87 14.19 -4.17 -6.15
N LYS A 88 14.48 -2.99 -6.71
CA LYS A 88 15.55 -2.12 -6.24
C LYS A 88 14.97 -1.00 -5.37
N GLY A 89 15.78 -0.47 -4.46
CA GLY A 89 15.42 0.70 -3.66
C GLY A 89 14.20 0.46 -2.77
N LEU A 90 14.02 -0.77 -2.28
CA LEU A 90 12.92 -1.11 -1.38
C LEU A 90 12.95 -0.23 -0.14
N ARG A 91 11.84 0.47 0.10
CA ARG A 91 11.60 1.24 1.32
C ARG A 91 10.30 0.78 1.98
N VAL A 92 10.31 0.72 3.30
CA VAL A 92 9.13 0.45 4.12
C VAL A 92 8.46 1.78 4.43
N ILE A 93 7.14 1.85 4.23
CA ILE A 93 6.34 3.02 4.54
C ILE A 93 5.84 2.95 5.98
N PHE A 94 5.27 1.81 6.37
CA PHE A 94 4.83 1.46 7.72
C PHE A 94 4.67 -0.05 7.85
#